data_AF-A0A7K1LK75-F1
#
_entry.id   AF-A0A7K1LK75-F1
#
_cell.length_a   1.000
_cell.length_b   1.000
_cell.length_c   1.000
_cell.angle_alpha   90.00
_cell.angle_beta   90.00
_cell.angle_gamma   90.00
#
_symmetry.space_group_name_H-M   'P 1'
#
loop_
_entity.id
_entity.type
_entity.pdbx_description
1 polymer ?
#
loop_
_entity_poly.entity_id
_entity_poly.type
_entity_poly.pdbx_seq_one_letter_code
_entity_poly.pdbx_strand_id
1 'polypeptide(L)'
;MRDLHAQNRAPDRLFAGFDRYALHPVEAAALDVAPSDPRPTPWSASADPCAGTRERIDRWVLKEAVLKAAGLGLDHAPHDLLLGERIVHAPWKDATATRDLRWHPVVEAASARVHGLWACIIPGPAGHAAAVAASVPKEIHQVGIEQVLSPKA
;
A
#
# COMPACT_ATOMS: atom_id res chain seq x y z
N MET A 1 -20.43 -14.47 -20.01
CA MET A 1 -19.86 -14.71 -18.66
C MET A 1 -18.86 -13.59 -18.44
N ARG A 2 -19.22 -12.54 -17.68
CA ARG A 2 -18.31 -11.39 -17.46
C ARG A 2 -17.22 -11.83 -16.49
N ASP A 3 -15.97 -11.53 -16.82
CA ASP A 3 -14.78 -11.88 -16.03
C ASP A 3 -14.89 -11.38 -14.58
N LEU A 4 -15.18 -12.29 -13.66
CA LEU A 4 -15.12 -12.05 -12.21
C LEU A 4 -13.70 -11.62 -11.76
N HIS A 5 -12.67 -11.88 -12.57
CA HIS A 5 -11.29 -11.46 -12.30
C HIS A 5 -11.02 -9.97 -12.55
N ALA A 6 -11.90 -9.25 -13.25
CA ALA A 6 -11.72 -7.82 -13.49
C ALA A 6 -12.15 -6.95 -12.29
N GLN A 7 -12.98 -7.46 -11.39
CA GLN A 7 -13.64 -6.65 -10.36
C GLN A 7 -12.72 -6.14 -9.24
N ASN A 8 -11.56 -6.76 -9.02
CA ASN A 8 -10.66 -6.41 -7.90
C ASN A 8 -9.29 -5.87 -8.34
N ARG A 9 -9.10 -5.60 -9.63
CA ARG A 9 -7.86 -4.95 -10.09
C ARG A 9 -7.82 -3.50 -9.63
N ALA A 10 -6.61 -3.05 -9.30
CA ALA A 10 -6.29 -1.64 -9.14
C ALA A 10 -6.75 -0.88 -10.39
N PRO A 11 -7.52 0.21 -10.24
CA PRO A 11 -7.97 0.97 -11.37
C PRO A 11 -6.80 1.72 -12.01
N ASP A 12 -6.88 1.94 -13.33
CA ASP A 12 -5.87 2.73 -14.06
C ASP A 12 -6.00 4.24 -13.78
N ARG A 13 -7.18 4.67 -13.30
CA ARG A 13 -7.50 6.07 -12.97
C ARG A 13 -8.20 6.17 -11.63
N LEU A 14 -7.90 7.25 -10.92
CA LEU A 14 -8.50 7.54 -9.62
C LEU A 14 -9.65 8.54 -9.77
N PHE A 15 -10.60 8.47 -8.84
CA PHE A 15 -11.71 9.42 -8.80
C PHE A 15 -11.24 10.80 -8.31
N ALA A 16 -11.97 11.85 -8.69
CA ALA A 16 -11.68 13.21 -8.24
C ALA A 16 -11.80 13.31 -6.72
N GLY A 17 -10.72 13.74 -6.05
CA GLY A 17 -10.66 13.82 -4.59
C GLY A 17 -10.05 12.59 -3.90
N PHE A 18 -9.56 11.61 -4.65
CA PHE A 18 -8.83 10.46 -4.08
C PHE A 18 -7.72 10.92 -3.13
N ASP A 19 -6.88 11.86 -3.56
CA ASP A 19 -5.74 12.33 -2.77
C ASP A 19 -6.19 12.94 -1.43
N ARG A 20 -7.29 13.70 -1.43
CA ARG A 20 -7.88 14.26 -0.20
C ARG A 20 -8.43 13.18 0.72
N TYR A 21 -8.95 12.09 0.17
CA TYR A 21 -9.49 10.99 0.95
C TYR A 21 -8.37 10.12 1.54
N ALA A 22 -7.40 9.74 0.71
CA ALA A 22 -6.45 8.66 0.99
C ALA A 22 -5.08 9.15 1.50
N LEU A 23 -4.61 10.30 1.03
CA LEU A 23 -3.24 10.75 1.27
C LEU A 23 -3.18 11.76 2.39
N HIS A 24 -2.14 11.66 3.19
CA HIS A 24 -1.80 12.74 4.12
C HIS A 24 -1.28 13.93 3.30
N PRO A 25 -1.51 15.19 3.72
CA PRO A 25 -1.05 16.36 2.96
C PRO A 25 0.44 16.32 2.59
N VAL A 26 1.28 15.79 3.48
CA VAL A 26 2.73 15.58 3.24
C VAL A 26 2.99 14.59 2.11
N GLU A 27 2.23 13.49 2.04
CA GLU A 27 2.38 12.46 1.00
C GLU A 27 1.86 12.95 -0.35
N ALA A 28 0.75 13.68 -0.35
CA ALA A 28 0.20 14.30 -1.55
C ALA A 28 1.21 15.27 -2.16
N ALA A 29 1.78 16.16 -1.35
CA ALA A 29 2.81 17.10 -1.81
C ALA A 29 4.05 16.38 -2.38
N ALA A 30 4.50 15.29 -1.75
CA ALA A 30 5.65 14.51 -2.23
C ALA A 30 5.36 13.84 -3.59
N LEU A 31 4.14 13.32 -3.79
CA LEU A 31 3.73 12.66 -5.03
C LEU A 31 3.47 13.64 -6.17
N ASP A 32 3.12 14.89 -5.88
CA ASP A 32 2.95 15.94 -6.89
C ASP A 32 4.30 16.53 -7.36
N VAL A 33 5.36 16.39 -6.56
CA VAL A 33 6.72 16.86 -6.90
C VAL A 33 7.54 15.80 -7.65
N ALA A 34 7.18 14.52 -7.56
CA ALA A 34 7.90 13.44 -8.24
C ALA A 34 7.79 13.60 -9.78
N PRO A 35 8.90 13.85 -10.51
CA PRO A 35 8.82 14.09 -11.94
C PRO A 35 8.49 12.79 -12.69
N SER A 36 7.43 12.81 -13.48
CA SER A 36 7.21 11.88 -14.59
C SER A 36 8.29 12.13 -15.65
N ASP A 37 9.46 11.49 -15.53
CA ASP A 37 10.59 11.48 -16.49
C ASP A 37 11.24 12.85 -16.84
N PRO A 38 12.54 13.09 -16.56
CA PRO A 38 13.18 14.41 -16.73
C PRO A 38 13.58 14.76 -18.18
N ARG A 39 12.93 14.23 -19.22
CA ARG A 39 13.13 14.70 -20.61
C ARG A 39 11.93 15.51 -21.10
N PRO A 40 11.90 16.84 -20.88
CA PRO A 40 10.86 17.68 -21.43
C PRO A 40 11.08 17.81 -22.94
N THR A 41 10.15 17.27 -23.73
CA THR A 41 10.01 17.66 -25.14
C THR A 41 8.95 18.77 -25.24
N PRO A 42 9.03 19.69 -26.22
CA PRO A 42 8.27 20.95 -26.22
C PRO A 42 6.75 20.82 -26.40
N TRP A 43 6.22 19.59 -26.42
CA TRP A 43 4.81 19.26 -26.64
C TRP A 43 4.16 18.56 -25.44
N SER A 44 4.87 18.41 -24.31
CA SER A 44 4.35 17.84 -23.06
C SER A 44 3.47 18.85 -22.31
N ALA A 45 2.29 19.13 -22.86
CA ALA A 45 1.19 19.76 -22.14
C ALA A 45 0.18 18.68 -21.74
N SER A 46 0.59 17.76 -20.87
CA SER A 46 -0.30 16.84 -20.15
C SER A 46 0.57 16.00 -19.21
N ALA A 47 0.69 16.38 -17.93
CA ALA A 47 1.04 15.41 -16.91
C ALA A 47 0.03 14.27 -17.02
N ASP A 48 0.46 13.06 -17.35
CA ASP A 48 -0.44 11.92 -17.45
C ASP A 48 -1.17 11.78 -16.09
N PRO A 49 -2.51 11.94 -16.03
CA PRO A 49 -3.25 11.80 -14.79
C PRO A 49 -3.18 10.36 -14.22
N CYS A 50 -2.63 9.41 -14.99
CA CYS A 50 -2.35 8.05 -14.55
C CYS A 50 -0.94 7.88 -13.97
N ALA A 51 -0.01 8.82 -14.20
CA ALA A 51 1.31 8.80 -13.59
C ALA A 51 1.16 8.99 -12.07
N GLY A 52 1.57 7.99 -11.30
CA GLY A 52 1.40 8.00 -9.85
C GLY A 52 0.15 7.28 -9.34
N THR A 53 -0.73 6.72 -10.20
CA THR A 53 -1.92 5.97 -9.74
C THR A 53 -1.51 4.79 -8.86
N ARG A 54 -0.44 4.08 -9.23
CA ARG A 54 -0.01 2.90 -8.49
C ARG A 54 0.50 3.27 -7.09
N GLU A 55 1.34 4.28 -7.01
CA GLU A 55 1.92 4.80 -5.77
C GLU A 55 0.84 5.28 -4.81
N ARG A 56 -0.19 5.95 -5.34
CA ARG A 56 -1.37 6.40 -4.59
C ARG A 56 -2.18 5.23 -4.05
N ILE A 57 -2.41 4.19 -4.85
CA ILE A 57 -3.10 2.98 -4.42
C ILE A 57 -2.29 2.24 -3.37
N ASP A 58 -0.98 2.06 -3.58
CA ASP A 58 -0.12 1.39 -2.61
C ASP A 58 -0.11 2.15 -1.28
N ARG A 59 -0.08 3.49 -1.31
CA ARG A 59 -0.19 4.31 -0.10
C ARG A 59 -1.53 4.13 0.61
N TRP A 60 -2.63 4.16 -0.12
CA TRP A 60 -3.95 3.92 0.44
C TRP A 60 -4.06 2.53 1.06
N VAL A 61 -3.61 1.49 0.36
CA VAL A 61 -3.68 0.10 0.83
C VAL A 61 -2.83 -0.13 2.08
N LEU A 62 -1.65 0.49 2.19
CA LEU A 62 -0.86 0.49 3.43
C LEU A 62 -1.65 1.06 4.62
N LYS A 63 -2.31 2.21 4.42
CA LYS A 63 -3.07 2.87 5.47
C LYS A 63 -4.31 2.09 5.88
N GLU A 64 -5.03 1.52 4.91
CA GLU A 64 -6.14 0.60 5.17
C GLU A 64 -5.70 -0.60 6.01
N ALA A 65 -4.53 -1.17 5.73
CA ALA A 65 -4.00 -2.27 6.53
C ALA A 65 -3.76 -1.84 7.99
N VAL A 66 -3.22 -0.64 8.22
CA VAL A 66 -3.04 -0.08 9.57
C VAL A 66 -4.38 0.12 10.29
N LEU A 67 -5.34 0.79 9.64
CA LEU A 67 -6.65 1.06 10.23
C LEU A 67 -7.41 -0.23 10.58
N LYS A 68 -7.29 -1.26 9.72
CA LYS A 68 -7.85 -2.60 9.98
C LYS A 68 -7.15 -3.30 11.13
N ALA A 69 -5.82 -3.28 11.17
CA ALA A 69 -5.06 -3.90 12.26
C ALA A 69 -5.36 -3.26 13.62
N ALA A 70 -5.62 -1.95 13.65
CA ALA A 70 -6.03 -1.24 14.86
C ALA A 70 -7.51 -1.41 15.22
N GLY A 71 -8.32 -2.02 14.35
CA GLY A 71 -9.77 -2.19 14.56
C GLY A 71 -10.54 -0.87 14.55
N LEU A 72 -10.12 0.08 13.70
CA LEU A 72 -10.75 1.40 13.53
C LEU A 72 -11.72 1.47 12.35
N GLY A 73 -11.58 0.56 11.37
CA GLY A 73 -12.47 0.50 10.22
C GLY A 73 -12.58 1.83 9.49
N LEU A 74 -13.81 2.22 9.13
CA LEU A 74 -14.13 3.46 8.41
C LEU A 74 -14.32 4.68 9.34
N ASP A 75 -14.19 4.51 10.66
CA ASP A 75 -14.38 5.60 11.62
C ASP A 75 -13.25 6.65 11.56
N HIS A 76 -12.13 6.30 10.92
CA HIS A 76 -10.96 7.15 10.77
C HIS A 76 -10.58 7.25 9.30
N ALA A 77 -10.35 8.47 8.84
CA ALA A 77 -10.00 8.70 7.46
C ALA A 77 -8.51 8.39 7.21
N PRO A 78 -8.15 7.75 6.07
CA PRO A 78 -6.75 7.45 5.78
C PRO A 78 -5.86 8.69 5.65
N HIS A 79 -6.41 9.85 5.25
CA HIS A 79 -5.64 11.10 5.16
C HIS A 79 -5.12 11.62 6.50
N ASP A 80 -5.68 11.18 7.63
CA ASP A 80 -5.19 11.54 8.98
C ASP A 80 -4.00 10.69 9.42
N LEU A 81 -3.58 9.70 8.60
CA LEU A 81 -2.49 8.79 8.89
C LEU A 81 -1.28 9.12 8.02
N LEU A 82 -0.11 9.34 8.62
CA LEU A 82 1.16 9.49 7.91
C LEU A 82 2.06 8.27 8.17
N LEU A 83 2.53 7.66 7.09
CA LEU A 83 3.55 6.61 7.15
C LEU A 83 4.93 7.20 6.88
N GLY A 84 5.87 6.89 7.76
CA GLY A 84 7.23 7.44 7.74
C GLY A 84 8.12 6.83 6.65
N GLU A 85 9.19 7.56 6.34
CA GLU A 85 10.23 7.16 5.39
C GLU A 85 11.30 6.24 6.00
N ARG A 86 11.34 6.11 7.32
CA ARG A 86 12.24 5.16 7.99
C ARG A 86 11.79 3.75 7.62
N ILE A 87 12.63 3.03 6.87
CA ILE A 87 12.29 1.69 6.40
C ILE A 87 13.04 0.64 7.21
N VAL A 88 12.27 -0.33 7.72
CA VAL A 88 12.83 -1.58 8.24
C VAL A 88 12.63 -2.67 7.20
N HIS A 89 13.70 -3.37 6.91
CA HIS A 89 13.74 -4.45 5.93
C HIS A 89 13.48 -5.79 6.62
N ALA A 90 12.58 -6.60 6.05
CA ALA A 90 12.32 -7.94 6.53
C ALA A 90 12.01 -8.89 5.35
N PRO A 91 12.38 -10.16 5.43
CA PRO A 91 12.19 -11.09 4.33
C PRO A 91 10.72 -11.48 4.12
N TRP A 92 10.32 -11.56 2.85
CA TRP A 92 9.19 -12.35 2.38
C TRP A 92 9.72 -13.66 1.82
N LYS A 93 9.23 -14.78 2.30
CA LYS A 93 9.60 -16.11 1.83
C LYS A 93 8.42 -16.74 1.09
N ASP A 94 8.64 -17.11 -0.16
CA ASP A 94 7.78 -18.04 -0.89
C ASP A 94 8.52 -19.35 -1.18
N ALA A 95 7.86 -20.31 -1.83
CA ALA A 95 8.42 -21.64 -2.09
C ALA A 95 9.66 -21.63 -3.00
N THR A 96 9.89 -20.54 -3.73
CA THR A 96 10.88 -20.44 -4.81
C THR A 96 11.88 -19.29 -4.62
N ALA A 97 11.54 -18.28 -3.82
CA ALA A 97 12.32 -17.07 -3.68
C ALA A 97 12.19 -16.43 -2.29
N THR A 98 13.21 -15.66 -1.93
CA THR A 98 13.15 -14.66 -0.85
C THR A 98 13.15 -13.26 -1.47
N ARG A 99 12.25 -12.41 -1.01
CA ARG A 99 12.15 -11.00 -1.40
C ARG A 99 12.26 -10.13 -0.17
N ASP A 100 12.58 -8.87 -0.37
CA ASP A 100 12.71 -7.92 0.72
C ASP A 100 11.44 -7.06 0.85
N LEU A 101 10.88 -7.03 2.07
CA LEU A 101 9.73 -6.20 2.43
C LEU A 101 10.21 -4.92 3.10
N ARG A 102 9.59 -3.80 2.69
CA ARG A 102 9.88 -2.48 3.23
C ARG A 102 8.76 -2.08 4.18
N TRP A 103 9.06 -2.10 5.47
CA TRP A 103 8.12 -1.73 6.53
C TRP A 103 8.23 -0.24 6.86
N HIS A 104 7.08 0.43 6.81
CA HIS A 104 6.92 1.85 7.11
C HIS A 104 6.23 2.02 8.47
N PRO A 105 6.78 2.79 9.40
CA PRO A 105 6.14 3.06 10.68
C PRO A 105 5.01 4.08 10.51
N VAL A 106 3.97 3.98 11.33
CA VAL A 106 3.06 5.09 11.57
C VAL A 106 3.80 6.18 12.34
N VAL A 107 3.85 7.39 11.80
CA VAL A 107 4.53 8.55 12.44
C VAL A 107 3.59 9.66 12.86
N GLU A 108 2.41 9.74 12.25
CA GLU A 108 1.36 10.67 12.63
C GLU A 108 -0.01 9.99 12.46
N ALA A 109 -0.91 10.20 13.41
CA ALA A 109 -2.27 9.68 13.37
C ALA A 109 -3.21 10.47 14.29
N ALA A 110 -4.47 10.58 13.90
CA ALA A 110 -5.52 11.10 14.79
C ALA A 110 -5.81 10.16 15.99
N SER A 111 -5.57 8.86 15.85
CA SER A 111 -5.89 7.86 16.88
C SER A 111 -4.65 7.24 17.50
N ALA A 112 -4.57 7.24 18.84
CA ALA A 112 -3.48 6.56 19.54
C ALA A 112 -3.46 5.04 19.34
N ARG A 113 -4.57 4.43 18.87
CA ARG A 113 -4.68 2.98 18.64
C ARG A 113 -3.78 2.47 17.51
N VAL A 114 -3.33 3.35 16.61
CA VAL A 114 -2.39 2.97 15.54
C VAL A 114 -0.93 3.24 15.89
N HIS A 115 -0.65 3.88 17.03
CA HIS A 115 0.72 4.18 17.44
C HIS A 115 1.52 2.90 17.65
N GLY A 116 2.75 2.87 17.11
CA GLY A 116 3.62 1.70 17.16
C GLY A 116 3.32 0.64 16.09
N LEU A 117 2.30 0.84 15.24
CA LEU A 117 2.08 -0.04 14.09
C LEU A 117 3.03 0.30 12.94
N TRP A 118 3.30 -0.73 12.15
CA TRP A 118 4.08 -0.71 10.92
C TRP A 118 3.27 -1.35 9.81
N ALA A 119 3.51 -0.94 8.56
CA ALA A 119 2.89 -1.57 7.40
C ALA A 119 3.87 -1.77 6.25
N CYS A 120 3.66 -2.83 5.45
CA CYS A 120 4.42 -3.07 4.22
C CYS A 120 3.52 -3.59 3.10
N ILE A 121 3.90 -3.30 1.85
CA ILE A 121 3.30 -3.93 0.67
C ILE A 121 3.78 -5.37 0.60
N ILE A 122 2.85 -6.29 0.30
CA ILE A 122 3.17 -7.70 0.08
C ILE A 122 2.96 -8.08 -1.39
N PRO A 123 3.69 -9.08 -1.90
CA PRO A 123 3.46 -9.61 -3.24
C PRO A 123 2.02 -10.06 -3.44
N GLY A 124 1.42 -9.68 -4.57
CA GLY A 124 0.08 -10.08 -4.97
C GLY A 124 -0.01 -10.31 -6.48
N PRO A 125 -1.16 -10.80 -6.98
CA PRO A 125 -1.37 -10.98 -8.41
C PRO A 125 -1.19 -9.68 -9.19
N ALA A 126 -0.75 -9.78 -10.44
CA ALA A 126 -0.53 -8.62 -11.31
C ALA A 126 -1.79 -7.73 -11.39
N GLY A 127 -1.60 -6.43 -11.18
CA GLY A 127 -2.68 -5.45 -11.15
C GLY A 127 -3.43 -5.37 -9.83
N HIS A 128 -2.97 -6.03 -8.75
CA HIS A 128 -3.55 -5.89 -7.41
C HIS A 128 -2.56 -5.23 -6.45
N ALA A 129 -3.07 -4.62 -5.39
CA ALA A 129 -2.27 -4.08 -4.29
C ALA A 129 -2.71 -4.75 -3.00
N ALA A 130 -1.74 -5.13 -2.18
CA ALA A 130 -1.97 -5.77 -0.91
C ALA A 130 -0.93 -5.27 0.10
N ALA A 131 -1.36 -5.08 1.34
CA ALA A 131 -0.50 -4.69 2.44
C ALA A 131 -0.87 -5.47 3.69
N VAL A 132 0.11 -5.58 4.59
CA VAL A 132 -0.12 -6.03 5.96
C VAL A 132 0.32 -4.93 6.92
N ALA A 133 -0.28 -4.90 8.11
CA ALA A 133 0.19 -4.10 9.22
C ALA A 133 0.36 -4.96 10.47
N ALA A 134 1.36 -4.63 11.29
CA ALA A 134 1.71 -5.34 12.51
C ALA A 134 2.37 -4.39 13.52
N SER A 135 2.40 -4.77 14.79
CA SER A 135 3.08 -4.01 15.86
C SER A 135 4.59 -4.04 15.77
N VAL A 136 5.16 -5.00 15.03
CA VAL A 136 6.61 -5.13 14.81
C VAL A 136 6.85 -5.60 13.38
N PRO A 137 7.80 -5.01 12.63
CA PRO A 137 8.27 -5.53 11.35
C PRO A 137 8.76 -6.97 11.50
N LYS A 138 8.27 -7.88 10.67
CA LYS A 138 8.63 -9.30 10.75
C LYS A 138 8.70 -9.94 9.38
N GLU A 139 9.44 -11.06 9.34
CA GLU A 139 9.40 -12.00 8.23
C GLU A 139 7.96 -12.47 7.96
N ILE A 140 7.60 -12.58 6.69
CA ILE A 140 6.31 -13.12 6.24
C ILE A 140 6.56 -14.34 5.35
N HIS A 141 5.77 -15.39 5.57
CA HIS A 141 5.81 -16.60 4.76
C HIS A 141 4.54 -16.70 3.93
N GLN A 142 4.69 -16.91 2.63
CA GLN A 142 3.62 -17.39 1.78
C GLN A 142 3.40 -18.87 2.06
N VAL A 143 2.18 -19.22 2.42
CA VAL A 143 1.76 -20.61 2.61
C VAL A 143 0.82 -21.04 1.48
N GLY A 144 1.03 -22.23 0.96
CA GLY A 144 0.11 -22.86 0.02
C GLY A 144 -1.10 -23.45 0.74
N ILE A 145 -2.21 -23.62 0.02
CA ILE A 145 -3.46 -24.10 0.62
C ILE A 145 -3.31 -25.50 1.21
N GLU A 146 -2.52 -26.34 0.56
CA GLU A 146 -2.13 -27.67 1.00
C GLU A 146 -1.40 -27.66 2.36
N GLN A 147 -0.58 -26.65 2.64
CA GLN A 147 0.09 -26.51 3.93
C GLN A 147 -0.86 -26.10 5.06
N VAL A 148 -1.95 -25.40 4.70
CA VAL A 148 -3.00 -25.01 5.66
C VAL A 148 -3.95 -26.17 5.94
N LEU A 149 -4.28 -26.96 4.91
CA LEU A 149 -5.26 -28.05 5.00
C LEU A 149 -4.65 -29.40 5.43
N SER A 150 -3.32 -29.55 5.40
CA SER A 150 -2.68 -30.77 5.88
C SER A 150 -2.84 -30.87 7.40
N PRO A 151 -3.35 -32.00 7.94
CA PRO A 151 -3.34 -32.24 9.37
C PRO A 151 -1.90 -32.15 9.87
N LYS A 152 -1.67 -31.39 10.95
CA LYS A 152 -0.40 -31.50 11.69
C LYS A 152 -0.31 -32.94 12.18
N ALA A 153 0.66 -33.68 11.67
CA ALA A 153 1.03 -34.99 12.18
C ALA A 153 1.46 -34.91 13.65
#